data_AF-A0A7S2L8N3-F1
#
_entry.id   AF-A0A7S2L8N3-F1
#
_cell.length_a   1.000
_cell.length_b   1.000
_cell.length_c   1.000
_cell.angle_alpha   90.00
_cell.angle_beta   90.00
_cell.angle_gamma   90.00
#
_symmetry.space_group_name_H-M   'P 1'
#
loop_
_entity.id
_entity.type
_entity.pdbx_description
1 polymer ?
#
loop_
_entity_poly.entity_id
_entity_poly.type
_entity_poly.pdbx_seq_one_letter_code
_entity_poly.pdbx_strand_id
1 'polypeptide(L)'
;ASTVADFFSIVSGWYNQGQDLHLVYHARGSWFGATRVLPQGLHGEAGYAGSVDKFFDMVRKWYGDGQDLHVLRHFDGQWFAATRRLASGQHGNAGHAPNAEKFFDIVKGWYSRGEDLHALVYAQGSWFGVTRKLSPGSSGVALYSNSAEEFCKQVAKQY
;
A
#
# COMPACT_ATOMS: atom_id res chain seq x y z
N ALA A 1 -10.40 17.35 11.03
CA ALA A 1 -8.94 17.36 11.17
C ALA A 1 -8.39 18.47 10.28
N SER A 2 -7.69 19.44 10.85
CA SER A 2 -7.15 20.60 10.12
C SER A 2 -5.74 20.31 9.59
N THR A 3 -5.05 19.35 10.21
CA THR A 3 -3.71 18.89 9.85
C THR A 3 -3.65 17.36 9.75
N VAL A 4 -2.57 16.82 9.15
CA VAL A 4 -2.28 15.38 9.17
C VAL A 4 -2.17 14.86 10.61
N ALA A 5 -1.53 15.63 11.51
CA ALA A 5 -1.40 15.26 12.91
C ALA A 5 -2.76 15.11 13.61
N ASP A 6 -3.70 16.04 13.37
CA ASP A 6 -5.07 15.95 13.92
C ASP A 6 -5.80 14.72 13.39
N PHE A 7 -5.63 14.42 12.09
CA PHE A 7 -6.21 13.23 11.48
C PHE A 7 -5.68 11.97 12.16
N PHE A 8 -4.38 11.90 12.41
CA PHE A 8 -3.78 10.75 13.09
C PHE A 8 -4.18 10.61 14.54
N SER A 9 -4.42 11.71 15.26
CA SER A 9 -4.98 11.64 16.61
C SER A 9 -6.35 10.94 16.61
N ILE A 10 -7.20 11.25 15.63
CA ILE A 10 -8.51 10.59 15.45
C ILE A 10 -8.32 9.11 15.08
N VAL A 11 -7.43 8.80 14.13
CA VAL A 11 -7.14 7.42 13.71
C VAL A 11 -6.62 6.59 14.88
N SER A 12 -5.66 7.09 15.66
CA SER A 12 -5.18 6.41 16.87
C SER A 12 -6.32 6.16 17.86
N GLY A 13 -7.25 7.10 18.01
CA GLY A 13 -8.47 6.91 18.80
C GLY A 13 -9.32 5.73 18.32
N TRP A 14 -9.49 5.55 17.00
CA TRP A 14 -10.18 4.38 16.44
C TRP A 14 -9.46 3.07 16.73
N TYR A 15 -8.15 3.02 16.53
CA TYR A 15 -7.37 1.81 16.84
C TYR A 15 -7.45 1.43 18.33
N ASN A 16 -7.44 2.41 19.23
CA ASN A 16 -7.65 2.17 20.67
C ASN A 16 -9.04 1.61 21.01
N GLN A 17 -10.02 1.79 20.12
CA GLN A 17 -11.38 1.26 20.24
C GLN A 17 -11.56 -0.07 19.48
N GLY A 18 -10.48 -0.66 18.95
CA GLY A 18 -10.55 -1.88 18.13
C GLY A 18 -11.13 -1.66 16.73
N GLN A 19 -11.02 -0.44 16.20
CA GLN A 19 -11.49 -0.07 14.88
C GLN A 19 -10.30 0.19 13.95
N ASP A 20 -10.05 -0.74 13.02
CA ASP A 20 -8.97 -0.65 12.05
C ASP A 20 -9.39 0.20 10.85
N LEU A 21 -8.54 1.15 10.46
CA LEU A 21 -8.75 1.91 9.25
C LEU A 21 -8.54 1.02 8.03
N HIS A 22 -9.52 0.92 7.13
CA HIS A 22 -9.39 0.13 5.89
C HIS A 22 -9.48 0.96 4.62
N LEU A 23 -9.85 2.24 4.73
CA LEU A 23 -9.88 3.18 3.62
C LEU A 23 -9.56 4.58 4.13
N VAL A 24 -8.71 5.29 3.38
CA VAL A 24 -8.52 6.72 3.53
C VAL A 24 -8.40 7.38 2.16
N TYR A 25 -8.98 8.55 2.05
CA TYR A 25 -8.90 9.39 0.87
C TYR A 25 -8.91 10.85 1.29
N HIS A 26 -8.08 11.65 0.64
CA HIS A 26 -8.06 13.10 0.84
C HIS A 26 -8.22 13.79 -0.51
N ALA A 27 -9.21 14.66 -0.61
CA ALA A 27 -9.45 15.46 -1.80
C ALA A 27 -10.04 16.81 -1.43
N ARG A 28 -9.54 17.87 -2.05
CA ARG A 28 -10.05 19.25 -1.91
C ARG A 28 -10.17 19.70 -0.45
N GLY A 29 -9.16 19.39 0.36
CA GLY A 29 -9.13 19.76 1.78
C GLY A 29 -10.05 18.94 2.69
N SER A 30 -10.69 17.89 2.15
CA SER A 30 -11.61 17.02 2.88
C SER A 30 -11.05 15.62 3.03
N TRP A 31 -11.17 15.07 4.24
CA TRP A 31 -10.76 13.71 4.57
C TRP A 31 -11.96 12.78 4.61
N PHE A 32 -11.81 11.63 3.95
CA PHE A 32 -12.74 10.50 4.01
C PHE A 32 -11.99 9.31 4.61
N GLY A 33 -12.59 8.68 5.60
CA GLY A 33 -12.05 7.49 6.25
C GLY A 33 -13.16 6.50 6.57
N ALA A 34 -12.84 5.22 6.48
CA ALA A 34 -13.73 4.15 6.91
C ALA A 34 -12.97 3.14 7.77
N THR A 35 -13.59 2.76 8.88
CA THR A 35 -13.05 1.78 9.82
C THR A 35 -13.83 0.47 9.77
N ARG A 36 -13.25 -0.58 10.36
CA ARG A 36 -13.90 -1.86 10.56
C ARG A 36 -13.39 -2.50 11.85
N VAL A 37 -14.23 -3.30 12.49
CA VAL A 37 -13.78 -4.22 13.54
C VAL A 37 -13.25 -5.49 12.88
N LEU A 38 -12.07 -5.94 13.28
CA LEU A 38 -11.49 -7.21 12.85
C LEU A 38 -11.58 -8.24 13.98
N PRO A 39 -11.55 -9.55 13.66
CA PRO A 39 -11.38 -10.60 14.66
C PRO A 39 -10.13 -10.35 15.52
N GLN A 40 -10.18 -10.81 16.77
CA GLN A 40 -9.06 -10.69 17.70
C GLN A 40 -7.79 -11.30 17.09
N GLY A 41 -6.66 -10.58 17.23
CA GLY A 41 -5.37 -11.02 16.68
C GLY A 41 -5.14 -10.66 15.22
N LEU A 42 -6.11 -10.05 14.52
CA LEU A 42 -5.95 -9.55 13.15
C LEU A 42 -5.84 -8.02 13.07
N HIS A 43 -5.94 -7.32 14.21
CA HIS A 43 -5.68 -5.88 14.31
C HIS A 43 -4.30 -5.53 13.76
N GLY A 44 -4.23 -4.46 12.98
CA GLY A 44 -2.98 -3.87 12.54
C GLY A 44 -2.70 -2.54 13.21
N GLU A 45 -2.01 -1.68 12.48
CA GLU A 45 -1.54 -0.38 12.91
C GLU A 45 -1.79 0.67 11.83
N ALA A 46 -1.67 1.95 12.19
CA ALA A 46 -1.62 3.05 11.24
C ALA A 46 -0.50 4.01 11.63
N GLY A 47 0.14 4.59 10.62
CA GLY A 47 1.28 5.48 10.83
C GLY A 47 1.53 6.39 9.63
N TYR A 48 2.37 7.40 9.87
CA TYR A 48 2.83 8.34 8.85
C TYR A 48 4.31 8.66 8.99
N ALA A 49 4.88 9.14 7.88
CA ALA A 49 6.24 9.62 7.82
C ALA A 49 6.39 10.78 6.84
N GLY A 50 7.24 11.75 7.19
CA GLY A 50 7.51 12.92 6.36
C GLY A 50 8.54 12.71 5.25
N SER A 51 9.15 11.53 5.15
CA SER A 51 10.06 11.16 4.07
C SER A 51 9.84 9.73 3.64
N VAL A 52 10.18 9.44 2.37
CA VAL A 52 10.07 8.09 1.80
C VAL A 52 10.92 7.08 2.57
N ASP A 53 12.15 7.42 2.96
CA ASP A 53 13.04 6.49 3.68
C ASP A 53 12.48 6.08 5.04
N LYS A 54 11.99 7.06 5.83
CA LYS A 54 11.34 6.77 7.13
C LYS A 54 10.07 5.96 6.95
N PHE A 55 9.33 6.23 5.87
CA PHE A 55 8.16 5.44 5.52
C PHE A 55 8.55 3.98 5.24
N PHE A 56 9.64 3.76 4.50
CA PHE A 56 10.15 2.41 4.22
C PHE A 56 10.60 1.66 5.47
N ASP A 57 11.29 2.33 6.39
CA ASP A 57 11.72 1.70 7.63
C ASP A 57 10.52 1.27 8.49
N MET A 58 9.47 2.10 8.52
CA MET A 58 8.19 1.76 9.17
C MET A 58 7.53 0.54 8.51
N VAL A 59 7.44 0.51 7.17
CA VAL A 59 6.84 -0.60 6.43
C VAL A 59 7.62 -1.91 6.60
N ARG A 60 8.96 -1.86 6.53
CA ARG A 60 9.82 -3.03 6.77
C ARG A 60 9.63 -3.59 8.17
N LYS A 61 9.54 -2.72 9.18
CA LYS A 61 9.24 -3.12 10.55
C LYS A 61 7.90 -3.83 10.63
N TRP A 62 6.84 -3.24 10.09
CA TRP A 62 5.51 -3.87 10.09
C TRP A 62 5.47 -5.23 9.41
N TYR A 63 6.17 -5.39 8.29
CA TYR A 63 6.32 -6.70 7.65
C TYR A 63 7.08 -7.70 8.53
N GLY A 64 8.15 -7.26 9.20
CA GLY A 64 8.86 -8.07 10.20
C GLY A 64 7.97 -8.50 11.37
N ASP A 65 7.01 -7.66 11.76
CA ASP A 65 6.05 -7.91 12.84
C ASP A 65 4.81 -8.73 12.40
N GLY A 66 4.84 -9.26 11.17
CA GLY A 66 3.77 -10.08 10.60
C GLY A 66 2.51 -9.29 10.23
N GLN A 67 2.65 -8.02 9.90
CA GLN A 67 1.58 -7.18 9.39
C GLN A 67 1.75 -6.96 7.90
N ASP A 68 0.63 -6.73 7.20
CA ASP A 68 0.64 -6.43 5.77
C ASP A 68 -0.05 -5.09 5.51
N LEU A 69 0.50 -4.35 4.57
CA LEU A 69 0.03 -3.01 4.22
C LEU A 69 -1.21 -3.12 3.33
N HIS A 70 -2.31 -2.50 3.76
CA HIS A 70 -3.55 -2.48 2.96
C HIS A 70 -4.05 -1.07 2.64
N VAL A 71 -3.53 -0.03 3.32
CA VAL A 71 -3.71 1.37 2.92
C VAL A 71 -2.36 2.02 2.72
N LEU A 72 -2.19 2.71 1.59
CA LEU A 72 -1.04 3.54 1.26
C LEU A 72 -1.52 4.85 0.63
N ARG A 73 -1.08 6.01 1.13
CA ARG A 73 -1.31 7.31 0.49
C ARG A 73 -0.10 8.22 0.67
N HIS A 74 0.00 9.22 -0.21
CA HIS A 74 0.87 10.37 -0.01
C HIS A 74 0.03 11.64 -0.15
N PHE A 75 0.13 12.55 0.82
CA PHE A 75 -0.62 13.80 0.87
C PHE A 75 0.14 14.85 1.70
N ASP A 76 0.19 16.10 1.24
CA ASP A 76 0.87 17.22 1.90
C ASP A 76 2.29 16.89 2.36
N GLY A 77 3.04 16.18 1.50
CA GLY A 77 4.41 15.78 1.78
C GLY A 77 4.55 14.64 2.80
N GLN A 78 3.45 14.11 3.35
CA GLN A 78 3.43 13.00 4.29
C GLN A 78 3.01 11.71 3.59
N TRP A 79 3.73 10.64 3.89
CA TRP A 79 3.32 9.28 3.58
C TRP A 79 2.43 8.75 4.69
N PHE A 80 1.31 8.14 4.32
CA PHE A 80 0.33 7.52 5.20
C PHE A 80 0.25 6.03 4.87
N ALA A 81 0.18 5.19 5.90
CA ALA A 81 -0.22 3.81 5.72
C ALA A 81 -1.00 3.23 6.89
N ALA A 82 -1.75 2.18 6.59
CA ALA A 82 -2.36 1.31 7.56
C ALA A 82 -2.13 -0.15 7.17
N THR A 83 -1.96 -0.97 8.19
CA THR A 83 -1.67 -2.39 8.09
C THR A 83 -2.78 -3.20 8.73
N ARG A 84 -2.75 -4.50 8.47
CA ARG A 84 -3.52 -5.52 9.18
C ARG A 84 -2.63 -6.72 9.43
N ARG A 85 -2.89 -7.47 10.48
CA ARG A 85 -2.23 -8.77 10.65
C ARG A 85 -2.93 -9.80 9.78
N LEU A 86 -2.15 -10.56 9.00
CA LEU A 86 -2.66 -11.67 8.20
C LEU A 86 -2.54 -12.97 8.99
N ALA A 87 -3.42 -13.94 8.70
CA ALA A 87 -3.18 -15.32 9.11
C ALA A 87 -1.86 -15.80 8.46
N SER A 88 -1.03 -16.49 9.24
CA SER A 88 0.39 -16.76 8.95
C SER A 88 0.73 -17.11 7.49
N GLY A 89 1.83 -16.55 6.97
CA GLY A 89 2.49 -17.02 5.74
C GLY A 89 2.15 -16.27 4.45
N GLN A 90 1.24 -15.28 4.51
CA GLN A 90 0.74 -14.54 3.35
C GLN A 90 1.25 -13.09 3.22
N HIS A 91 2.37 -12.74 3.88
CA HIS A 91 2.91 -11.38 3.78
C HIS A 91 3.45 -11.11 2.37
N GLY A 92 3.09 -9.95 1.83
CA GLY A 92 3.70 -9.39 0.65
C GLY A 92 5.06 -8.73 0.92
N ASN A 93 5.41 -7.79 0.06
CA ASN A 93 6.68 -7.08 0.03
C ASN A 93 6.45 -5.61 -0.34
N ALA A 94 7.42 -4.75 -0.05
CA ALA A 94 7.40 -3.35 -0.47
C ALA A 94 8.67 -2.99 -1.23
N GLY A 95 8.53 -2.07 -2.19
CA GLY A 95 9.67 -1.56 -2.95
C GLY A 95 9.36 -0.20 -3.56
N HIS A 96 10.42 0.53 -3.89
CA HIS A 96 10.33 1.77 -4.64
C HIS A 96 11.43 1.87 -5.68
N ALA A 97 11.20 2.73 -6.66
CA ALA A 97 12.23 3.15 -7.60
C ALA A 97 11.96 4.58 -8.09
N PRO A 98 13.01 5.33 -8.49
CA PRO A 98 12.88 6.72 -8.93
C PRO A 98 12.28 6.87 -10.33
N ASN A 99 12.15 5.79 -11.10
CA ASN A 99 11.54 5.83 -12.43
C ASN A 99 10.67 4.60 -12.67
N ALA A 100 9.81 4.71 -13.68
CA ALA A 100 8.78 3.71 -13.96
C ALA A 100 9.38 2.40 -14.46
N GLU A 101 10.45 2.45 -15.27
CA GLU A 101 11.09 1.27 -15.84
C GLU A 101 11.72 0.39 -14.77
N LYS A 102 12.51 0.98 -13.87
CA LYS A 102 13.11 0.25 -12.73
C LYS A 102 12.03 -0.26 -11.79
N PHE A 103 10.99 0.54 -11.56
CA PHE A 103 9.87 0.10 -10.74
C PHE A 103 9.16 -1.11 -11.38
N PHE A 104 8.97 -1.09 -12.68
CA PHE A 104 8.38 -2.19 -13.42
C PHE A 104 9.23 -3.46 -13.36
N ASP A 105 10.56 -3.36 -13.38
CA ASP A 105 11.45 -4.52 -13.16
C ASP A 105 11.26 -5.14 -11.77
N ILE A 106 11.11 -4.31 -10.73
CA ILE A 106 10.78 -4.78 -9.38
C ILE A 106 9.43 -5.51 -9.40
N VAL A 107 8.41 -4.93 -10.02
CA VAL A 107 7.07 -5.53 -10.13
C VAL A 107 7.10 -6.87 -10.85
N LYS A 108 7.81 -6.99 -11.98
CA LYS A 108 7.98 -8.30 -12.66
C LYS A 108 8.61 -9.34 -11.74
N GLY A 109 9.63 -8.95 -10.97
CA GLY A 109 10.25 -9.82 -9.99
C GLY A 109 9.26 -10.30 -8.93
N TRP A 110 8.37 -9.44 -8.43
CA TRP A 110 7.29 -9.85 -7.52
C TRP A 110 6.35 -10.88 -8.15
N TYR A 111 5.88 -10.62 -9.38
CA TYR A 111 4.97 -11.51 -10.07
C TYR A 111 5.59 -12.89 -10.36
N SER A 112 6.88 -12.95 -10.67
CA SER A 112 7.60 -14.23 -10.83
C SER A 112 7.68 -15.07 -9.54
N ARG A 113 7.48 -14.45 -8.37
CA ARG A 113 7.48 -15.13 -7.06
C ARG A 113 6.07 -15.46 -6.56
N GLY A 114 5.03 -15.23 -7.37
CA GLY A 114 3.64 -15.45 -6.98
C GLY A 114 3.08 -14.37 -6.04
N GLU A 115 3.61 -13.15 -6.14
CA GLU A 115 3.06 -11.97 -5.46
C GLU A 115 2.35 -11.07 -6.49
N ASP A 116 1.23 -10.43 -6.13
CA ASP A 116 0.57 -9.41 -6.97
C ASP A 116 0.69 -8.02 -6.35
N LEU A 117 0.79 -6.99 -7.21
CA LEU A 117 0.83 -5.60 -6.78
C LEU A 117 -0.53 -5.23 -6.20
N HIS A 118 -0.56 -4.93 -4.90
CA HIS A 118 -1.78 -4.61 -4.18
C HIS A 118 -2.09 -3.11 -4.17
N ALA A 119 -1.05 -2.27 -4.00
CA ALA A 119 -1.19 -0.83 -4.05
C ALA A 119 0.05 -0.18 -4.65
N LEU A 120 -0.15 0.98 -5.29
CA LEU A 120 0.87 1.77 -5.97
C LEU A 120 0.62 3.25 -5.69
N VAL A 121 1.70 4.00 -5.42
CA VAL A 121 1.67 5.47 -5.34
C VAL A 121 2.91 6.02 -6.04
N TYR A 122 2.73 7.08 -6.83
CA TYR A 122 3.82 7.91 -7.30
C TYR A 122 3.83 9.22 -6.51
N ALA A 123 4.92 9.49 -5.82
CA ALA A 123 5.08 10.70 -5.01
C ALA A 123 6.55 11.05 -4.82
N GLN A 124 6.85 12.35 -4.72
CA GLN A 124 8.21 12.86 -4.49
C GLN A 124 9.26 12.29 -5.48
N GLY A 125 8.87 12.08 -6.74
CA GLY A 125 9.77 11.57 -7.77
C GLY A 125 10.09 10.08 -7.65
N SER A 126 9.31 9.31 -6.90
CA SER A 126 9.48 7.86 -6.77
C SER A 126 8.16 7.13 -6.91
N TRP A 127 8.21 5.98 -7.57
CA TRP A 127 7.16 4.98 -7.56
C TRP A 127 7.32 4.09 -6.34
N PHE A 128 6.25 3.85 -5.62
CA PHE A 128 6.17 2.96 -4.47
C PHE A 128 5.12 1.90 -4.73
N GLY A 129 5.43 0.65 -4.44
CA GLY A 129 4.47 -0.46 -4.48
C GLY A 129 4.54 -1.33 -3.25
N VAL A 130 3.40 -1.91 -2.92
CA VAL A 130 3.29 -3.05 -2.01
C VAL A 130 2.60 -4.20 -2.72
N THR A 131 3.03 -5.41 -2.39
CA THR A 131 2.44 -6.64 -2.89
C THR A 131 1.66 -7.36 -1.81
N ARG A 132 0.96 -8.41 -2.22
CA ARG A 132 0.44 -9.47 -1.34
C ARG A 132 0.74 -10.80 -2.03
N LYS A 133 0.73 -11.90 -1.28
CA LYS A 133 0.82 -13.23 -1.92
C LYS A 133 -0.48 -13.59 -2.62
N LEU A 134 -0.35 -14.14 -3.82
CA LEU A 134 -1.46 -14.76 -4.52
C LEU A 134 -1.79 -16.12 -3.89
N SER A 135 -3.06 -16.49 -3.94
CA SER A 135 -3.50 -17.84 -3.59
C SER A 135 -2.88 -18.86 -4.54
N PRO A 136 -2.60 -20.10 -4.08
CA PRO A 136 -2.11 -21.16 -4.96
C PRO A 136 -3.00 -21.32 -6.21
N GLY A 137 -2.39 -21.44 -7.38
CA GLY A 137 -3.08 -21.56 -8.67
C GLY A 137 -3.55 -20.23 -9.28
N SER A 138 -3.39 -19.10 -8.58
CA SER A 138 -3.60 -17.76 -9.15
C SER A 138 -2.33 -17.24 -9.80
N SER A 139 -2.48 -16.46 -10.87
CA SER A 139 -1.39 -15.72 -11.51
C SER A 139 -1.87 -14.35 -11.91
N GLY A 140 -0.94 -13.42 -12.10
CA GLY A 140 -1.21 -12.11 -12.66
C GLY A 140 -0.20 -11.76 -13.73
N VAL A 141 -0.43 -10.66 -14.43
CA VAL A 141 0.51 -10.09 -15.39
C VAL A 141 0.74 -8.63 -15.02
N ALA A 142 2.00 -8.21 -15.02
CA ALA A 142 2.38 -6.82 -14.92
C ALA A 142 2.57 -6.25 -16.33
N LEU A 143 1.92 -5.12 -16.62
CA LEU A 143 2.01 -4.42 -17.91
C LEU A 143 2.53 -3.00 -17.68
N TYR A 144 3.31 -2.49 -18.62
CA TYR A 144 3.86 -1.13 -18.58
C TYR A 144 3.93 -0.57 -20.00
N SER A 145 3.54 0.70 -20.12
CA SER A 145 3.52 1.44 -21.37
C SER A 145 3.57 2.93 -21.08
N ASN A 146 4.16 3.69 -22.01
CA ASN A 146 4.17 5.16 -21.98
C ASN A 146 2.94 5.78 -22.68
N SER A 147 2.01 4.96 -23.18
CA SER A 147 0.74 5.43 -23.73
C SER A 147 -0.44 4.54 -23.32
N ALA A 148 -1.59 5.17 -23.11
CA ALA A 148 -2.83 4.48 -22.81
C ALA A 148 -3.27 3.55 -23.95
N GLU A 149 -3.09 3.96 -25.21
CA GLU A 149 -3.42 3.16 -26.37
C GLU A 149 -2.63 1.85 -26.41
N GLU A 150 -1.30 1.92 -26.26
CA GLU A 150 -0.45 0.73 -26.25
C GLU A 150 -0.72 -0.13 -25.00
N PHE A 151 -1.01 0.49 -23.85
CA PHE A 151 -1.43 -0.26 -22.66
C PHE A 151 -2.70 -1.07 -22.93
N CYS A 152 -3.73 -0.44 -23.52
CA CYS A 152 -4.97 -1.13 -23.89
C CYS A 152 -4.73 -2.26 -24.90
N LYS A 153 -3.85 -2.06 -25.89
CA LYS A 153 -3.44 -3.13 -26.83
C LYS A 153 -2.76 -4.30 -26.12
N GLN A 154 -1.89 -4.04 -25.14
CA GLN A 154 -1.24 -5.09 -24.34
C GLN A 154 -2.26 -5.87 -23.51
N VAL A 155 -3.21 -5.17 -22.85
CA VAL A 155 -4.29 -5.80 -22.07
C VAL A 155 -5.15 -6.69 -22.97
N ALA A 156 -5.53 -6.21 -24.16
CA ALA A 156 -6.35 -6.96 -25.11
C ALA A 156 -5.67 -8.23 -25.67
N LYS A 157 -4.34 -8.38 -25.53
CA LYS A 157 -3.63 -9.62 -25.91
C LYS A 157 -3.63 -10.68 -24.80
N GLN A 158 -4.04 -10.32 -23.58
CA GLN A 158 -4.07 -11.24 -22.43
C GLN A 158 -5.39 -12.01 -22.32
N TYR A 159 -6.44 -11.60 -23.04
CA TYR A 159 -7.81 -12.14 -23.00
C TYR A 159 -8.35 -12.33 -24.42
#